data_AF-A0A2J6HX29-F1
#
_entry.id   AF-A0A2J6HX29-F1
#
_cell.length_a   1.000
_cell.length_b   1.000
_cell.length_c   1.000
_cell.angle_alpha   90.00
_cell.angle_beta   90.00
_cell.angle_gamma   90.00
#
_symmetry.space_group_name_H-M   'P 1'
#
loop_
_entity.id
_entity.type
_entity.pdbx_description
1 polymer ?
#
loop_
_entity_poly.entity_id
_entity_poly.type
_entity_poly.pdbx_seq_one_letter_code
_entity_poly.pdbx_strand_id
1 'polypeptide(L)'
;MNEVLDNQEIRRKRNRRFQVLYIIVDVLLVLFSFLIFIWIKPASKAHYLPQYIQPFIVFLVVWIIVSAIIGKYQLSKIKKPKDIYVYTLISNITIVGIILSLIYFNNLFSYSRLIVFGTIILSSILELLIGYIFASYKFAQPLSEKQIQLKEDKSKVFPPFTYEKYDNEKTREKRLAQRDFVIETKSKRVYKFLNRFADVGDPHATVFNTTKIANVETLADGYFNKIVNLHRANDIRRVNKFFETINERMPYGGLYIGCVETKDIRKKR
;
A
#
# COMPACT_ATOMS: atom_id res chain seq x y z
N MET A 1 -34.19 6.51 12.30
CA MET A 1 -33.56 6.24 13.61
C MET A 1 -33.47 4.73 13.91
N ASN A 2 -34.55 3.97 13.71
CA ASN A 2 -34.57 2.50 13.92
C ASN A 2 -33.60 1.73 13.00
N GLU A 3 -33.44 2.13 11.74
CA GLU A 3 -32.56 1.44 10.78
C GLU A 3 -31.06 1.59 11.08
N VAL A 4 -30.66 2.71 11.72
CA VAL A 4 -29.27 2.93 12.15
C VAL A 4 -28.95 2.10 13.38
N LEU A 5 -29.92 1.97 14.30
CA LEU A 5 -29.78 1.14 15.51
C LEU A 5 -29.71 -0.35 15.15
N ASP A 6 -30.55 -0.81 14.22
CA ASP A 6 -30.57 -2.20 13.75
C ASP A 6 -29.26 -2.58 13.04
N ASN A 7 -28.75 -1.70 12.16
CA ASN A 7 -27.45 -1.90 11.50
C ASN A 7 -26.27 -1.93 12.49
N GLN A 8 -26.32 -1.15 13.58
CA GLN A 8 -25.31 -1.21 14.63
C GLN A 8 -25.39 -2.51 15.43
N GLU A 9 -26.60 -3.00 15.71
CA GLU A 9 -26.81 -4.25 16.44
C GLU A 9 -26.36 -5.47 15.63
N ILE A 10 -26.69 -5.52 14.34
CA ILE A 10 -26.24 -6.55 13.39
C ILE A 10 -24.72 -6.56 13.31
N ARG A 11 -24.08 -5.39 13.20
CA ARG A 11 -22.60 -5.28 13.21
C ARG A 11 -21.98 -5.76 14.51
N ARG A 12 -22.58 -5.43 15.66
CA ARG A 12 -22.11 -5.90 16.98
C ARG A 12 -22.23 -7.42 17.13
N LYS A 13 -23.38 -8.00 16.74
CA LYS A 13 -23.61 -9.45 16.74
C LYS A 13 -22.61 -10.18 15.83
N ARG A 14 -22.38 -9.67 14.62
CA ARG A 14 -21.40 -10.21 13.67
C ARG A 14 -19.98 -10.19 14.26
N ASN A 15 -19.56 -9.06 14.82
CA ASN A 15 -18.24 -8.94 15.42
C ASN A 15 -18.05 -9.92 16.59
N ARG A 16 -19.05 -10.06 17.48
CA ARG A 16 -18.99 -11.04 18.58
C ARG A 16 -18.82 -12.47 18.08
N ARG A 17 -19.52 -12.88 17.02
CA ARG A 17 -19.35 -14.23 16.42
C ARG A 17 -17.91 -14.47 15.95
N PHE A 18 -17.32 -13.50 15.25
CA PHE A 18 -15.92 -13.61 14.82
C PHE A 18 -14.93 -13.60 15.99
N GLN A 19 -15.23 -12.88 17.07
CA GLN A 19 -14.39 -12.91 18.29
C GLN A 19 -14.38 -14.30 18.93
N VAL A 20 -15.55 -14.91 19.09
CA VAL A 20 -15.67 -16.27 19.64
C VAL A 20 -14.97 -17.28 18.73
N LEU A 21 -15.14 -17.18 17.41
CA LEU A 21 -14.44 -18.04 16.44
C LEU A 21 -12.92 -17.91 16.60
N TYR A 22 -12.41 -16.69 16.74
CA TYR A 22 -10.97 -16.46 16.89
C TYR A 22 -10.44 -17.10 18.18
N ILE A 23 -11.16 -16.99 19.30
CA ILE A 23 -10.79 -17.64 20.57
C ILE A 23 -10.75 -19.16 20.41
N ILE A 24 -11.76 -19.76 19.75
CA ILE A 24 -11.83 -21.21 19.53
C ILE A 24 -10.63 -21.66 18.69
N VAL A 25 -10.33 -20.95 17.60
CA VAL A 25 -9.17 -21.25 16.74
C VAL A 25 -7.88 -21.16 17.56
N ASP A 26 -7.71 -20.11 18.37
CA ASP A 26 -6.53 -19.92 19.24
C ASP A 26 -6.32 -21.11 20.18
N VAL A 27 -7.38 -21.53 20.87
CA VAL A 27 -7.36 -22.68 21.78
C VAL A 27 -7.00 -23.98 21.04
N LEU A 28 -7.56 -24.20 19.85
CA LEU A 28 -7.26 -25.37 19.04
C LEU A 28 -5.79 -25.38 18.59
N LEU A 29 -5.21 -24.24 18.23
CA LEU A 29 -3.80 -24.14 17.84
C LEU A 29 -2.86 -24.47 19.00
N VAL A 30 -3.17 -23.95 20.20
CA VAL A 30 -2.40 -24.25 21.40
C VAL A 30 -2.48 -25.73 21.75
N LEU A 31 -3.67 -26.31 21.73
CA LEU A 31 -3.89 -27.74 21.98
C LEU A 31 -3.18 -28.62 20.95
N PHE A 32 -3.29 -28.28 19.67
CA PHE A 32 -2.59 -28.97 18.60
C PHE A 32 -1.07 -28.94 18.79
N SER A 33 -0.54 -27.75 19.14
CA SER A 33 0.91 -27.58 19.38
C SER A 33 1.40 -28.42 20.56
N PHE A 34 0.63 -28.45 21.64
CA PHE A 34 0.92 -29.28 22.80
C PHE A 34 0.95 -30.78 22.48
N LEU A 35 -0.03 -31.27 21.73
CA LEU A 35 -0.10 -32.66 21.31
C LEU A 35 1.08 -33.07 20.42
N ILE A 36 1.54 -32.18 19.52
CA ILE A 36 2.74 -32.40 18.72
C ILE A 36 3.96 -32.62 19.62
N PHE A 37 4.17 -31.76 20.61
CA PHE A 37 5.34 -31.86 21.48
C PHE A 37 5.29 -33.03 22.46
N ILE A 38 4.09 -33.46 22.87
CA ILE A 38 3.93 -34.75 23.56
C ILE A 38 4.30 -35.90 22.63
N TRP A 39 3.87 -35.86 21.37
CA TRP A 39 4.11 -36.94 20.43
C TRP A 39 5.58 -37.11 20.04
N ILE A 40 6.36 -36.03 20.04
CA ILE A 40 7.80 -36.07 19.78
C ILE A 40 8.57 -36.79 20.91
N LYS A 41 7.99 -36.93 22.12
CA LYS A 41 8.68 -37.62 23.21
C LYS A 41 8.71 -39.14 22.99
N PRO A 42 9.86 -39.79 23.23
CA PRO A 42 10.06 -41.21 22.92
C PRO A 42 9.30 -42.18 23.82
N ALA A 43 8.82 -41.76 25.02
CA ALA A 43 8.04 -42.66 25.88
C ALA A 43 6.55 -42.66 25.51
N SER A 44 5.87 -43.76 25.80
CA SER A 44 4.45 -43.98 25.48
C SER A 44 3.58 -42.79 25.90
N LYS A 45 2.74 -42.32 24.95
CA LYS A 45 1.75 -41.24 25.15
C LYS A 45 0.90 -41.43 26.42
N ALA A 46 0.64 -42.69 26.78
CA ALA A 46 -0.11 -43.11 27.96
C ALA A 46 0.52 -42.67 29.29
N HIS A 47 1.84 -42.43 29.35
CA HIS A 47 2.52 -42.01 30.58
C HIS A 47 2.64 -40.48 30.68
N TYR A 48 2.98 -39.81 29.58
CA TYR A 48 3.18 -38.35 29.58
C TYR A 48 1.87 -37.56 29.57
N LEU A 49 0.85 -37.99 28.85
CA LEU A 49 -0.39 -37.21 28.73
C LEU A 49 -1.09 -36.99 30.08
N PRO A 50 -1.30 -38.01 30.93
CA PRO A 50 -1.93 -37.82 32.25
C PRO A 50 -1.12 -36.91 33.17
N GLN A 51 0.21 -36.94 33.09
CA GLN A 51 1.08 -36.10 33.92
C GLN A 51 1.04 -34.63 33.50
N TYR A 52 0.91 -34.36 32.20
CA TYR A 52 0.97 -32.99 31.66
C TYR A 52 -0.41 -32.33 31.50
N ILE A 53 -1.51 -33.07 31.65
CA ILE A 53 -2.85 -32.50 31.43
C ILE A 53 -3.22 -31.43 32.45
N GLN A 54 -2.92 -31.65 33.74
CA GLN A 54 -3.20 -30.69 34.79
C GLN A 54 -2.42 -29.37 34.60
N PRO A 55 -1.07 -29.36 34.45
CA PRO A 55 -0.35 -28.12 34.19
C PRO A 55 -0.71 -27.49 32.84
N PHE A 56 -1.09 -28.28 31.84
CA PHE A 56 -1.56 -27.76 30.55
C PHE A 56 -2.88 -27.00 30.66
N ILE A 57 -3.83 -27.48 31.47
CA ILE A 57 -5.10 -26.76 31.72
C ILE A 57 -4.82 -25.40 32.37
N VAL A 58 -3.94 -25.34 33.38
CA VAL A 58 -3.54 -24.07 34.02
C VAL A 58 -2.88 -23.15 32.99
N PHE A 59 -1.97 -23.67 32.19
CA PHE A 59 -1.32 -22.93 31.10
C PHE A 59 -2.33 -22.36 30.10
N LEU A 60 -3.34 -23.15 29.70
CA LEU A 60 -4.38 -22.75 28.75
C LEU A 60 -5.30 -21.67 29.33
N VAL A 61 -5.64 -21.74 30.62
CA VAL A 61 -6.38 -20.69 31.31
C VAL A 61 -5.59 -19.38 31.33
N VAL A 62 -4.30 -19.43 31.69
CA VAL A 62 -3.41 -18.26 31.65
C VAL A 62 -3.32 -17.70 30.23
N TRP A 63 -3.18 -18.56 29.22
CA TRP A 63 -3.12 -18.17 27.81
C TRP A 63 -4.33 -17.34 27.39
N ILE A 64 -5.54 -17.83 27.68
CA ILE A 64 -6.79 -17.16 27.30
C ILE A 64 -6.95 -15.83 28.06
N ILE A 65 -6.68 -15.82 29.37
CA ILE A 65 -6.83 -14.62 30.20
C ILE A 65 -5.88 -13.51 29.72
N VAL A 66 -4.60 -13.82 29.55
CA VAL A 66 -3.58 -12.85 29.10
C VAL A 66 -3.90 -12.34 27.70
N SER A 67 -4.26 -13.24 26.79
CA SER A 67 -4.68 -12.89 25.42
C SER A 67 -5.91 -11.99 25.40
N ALA A 68 -6.88 -12.23 26.30
CA ALA A 68 -8.07 -11.41 26.42
C ALA A 68 -7.77 -10.00 26.98
N ILE A 69 -6.94 -9.90 28.03
CA ILE A 69 -6.53 -8.63 28.66
C ILE A 69 -5.80 -7.73 27.65
N ILE A 70 -4.85 -8.30 26.91
CA ILE A 70 -4.07 -7.57 25.90
C ILE A 70 -4.93 -7.13 24.71
N GLY A 71 -6.08 -7.79 24.54
CA GLY A 71 -7.05 -7.45 23.50
C GLY A 71 -6.77 -8.16 22.18
N LYS A 72 -6.05 -9.29 22.19
CA LYS A 72 -5.82 -10.16 21.02
C LYS A 72 -7.13 -10.49 20.29
N TYR A 73 -8.20 -10.72 21.06
CA TYR A 73 -9.52 -11.07 20.54
C TYR A 73 -10.39 -9.87 20.15
N GLN A 74 -9.95 -8.62 20.37
CA GLN A 74 -10.78 -7.44 20.14
C GLN A 74 -10.70 -6.95 18.69
N LEU A 75 -11.43 -7.64 17.80
CA LEU A 75 -11.51 -7.35 16.36
C LEU A 75 -11.88 -5.91 15.99
N SER A 76 -12.57 -5.19 16.89
CA SER A 76 -12.95 -3.78 16.72
C SER A 76 -11.77 -2.81 16.86
N LYS A 77 -10.72 -3.18 17.60
CA LYS A 77 -9.49 -2.37 17.75
C LYS A 77 -8.56 -2.46 16.55
N ILE A 78 -8.71 -3.51 15.74
CA ILE A 78 -7.86 -3.81 14.60
C ILE A 78 -8.23 -2.92 13.41
N LYS A 79 -7.44 -1.86 13.18
CA LYS A 79 -7.61 -0.90 12.07
C LYS A 79 -6.64 -1.14 10.94
N LYS A 80 -5.47 -1.70 11.22
CA LYS A 80 -4.40 -1.99 10.27
C LYS A 80 -3.97 -3.46 10.39
N PRO A 81 -3.44 -4.06 9.32
CA PRO A 81 -2.93 -5.44 9.37
C PRO A 81 -1.84 -5.60 10.43
N LYS A 82 -0.99 -4.58 10.60
CA LYS A 82 0.07 -4.55 11.62
C LYS A 82 -0.45 -4.78 13.05
N ASP A 83 -1.68 -4.33 13.34
CA ASP A 83 -2.22 -4.39 14.69
C ASP A 83 -2.43 -5.85 15.13
N ILE A 84 -2.82 -6.74 14.19
CA ILE A 84 -3.00 -8.18 14.44
C ILE A 84 -1.70 -8.80 14.95
N TYR A 85 -0.58 -8.53 14.27
CA TYR A 85 0.72 -9.08 14.64
C TYR A 85 1.22 -8.52 15.96
N VAL A 86 1.07 -7.20 16.18
CA VAL A 86 1.52 -6.55 17.41
C VAL A 86 0.79 -7.10 18.63
N TYR A 87 -0.55 -7.21 18.60
CA TYR A 87 -1.30 -7.76 19.73
C TYR A 87 -0.97 -9.23 19.99
N THR A 88 -0.74 -10.03 18.94
CA THR A 88 -0.36 -11.44 19.05
C THR A 88 1.03 -11.60 19.68
N LEU A 89 2.02 -10.84 19.21
CA LEU A 89 3.39 -10.90 19.74
C LEU A 89 3.49 -10.41 21.18
N ILE A 90 2.87 -9.28 21.51
CA ILE A 90 2.86 -8.77 22.89
C ILE A 90 2.22 -9.81 23.82
N SER A 91 1.09 -10.38 23.42
CA SER A 91 0.42 -11.45 24.17
C SER A 91 1.33 -12.65 24.43
N ASN A 92 1.94 -13.18 23.38
CA ASN A 92 2.72 -14.41 23.52
C ASN A 92 4.02 -14.18 24.30
N ILE A 93 4.65 -13.00 24.18
CA ILE A 93 5.79 -12.60 25.01
C ILE A 93 5.38 -12.48 26.48
N THR A 94 4.24 -11.86 26.78
CA THR A 94 3.73 -11.77 28.16
C THR A 94 3.42 -13.15 28.74
N ILE A 95 2.85 -14.06 27.93
CA ILE A 95 2.59 -15.44 28.34
C ILE A 95 3.90 -16.16 28.68
N VAL A 96 4.95 -16.03 27.84
CA VAL A 96 6.27 -16.60 28.14
C VAL A 96 6.77 -16.11 29.49
N GLY A 97 6.69 -14.80 29.76
CA GLY A 97 7.10 -14.21 31.03
C GLY A 97 6.34 -14.78 32.23
N ILE A 98 5.00 -14.84 32.15
CA ILE A 98 4.15 -15.36 33.23
C ILE A 98 4.43 -16.85 33.48
N ILE A 99 4.55 -17.65 32.43
CA ILE A 99 4.82 -19.08 32.56
C ILE A 99 6.22 -19.33 33.13
N LEU A 100 7.23 -18.56 32.73
CA LEU A 100 8.56 -18.60 33.34
C LEU A 100 8.50 -18.31 34.84
N SER A 101 7.80 -17.25 35.24
CA SER A 101 7.60 -16.92 36.65
C SER A 101 6.88 -18.05 37.40
N LEU A 102 5.80 -18.60 36.84
CA LEU A 102 5.07 -19.71 37.47
C LEU A 102 5.94 -20.95 37.65
N ILE A 103 6.76 -21.31 36.66
CA ILE A 103 7.69 -22.44 36.77
C ILE A 103 8.70 -22.21 37.90
N TYR A 104 9.27 -21.00 37.97
CA TYR A 104 10.27 -20.66 38.99
C TYR A 104 9.67 -20.66 40.40
N PHE A 105 8.56 -19.96 40.62
CA PHE A 105 7.95 -19.84 41.95
C PHE A 105 7.41 -21.16 42.50
N ASN A 106 6.92 -22.05 41.63
CA ASN A 106 6.36 -23.34 42.03
C ASN A 106 7.38 -24.49 41.96
N ASN A 107 8.66 -24.19 41.70
CA ASN A 107 9.73 -25.18 41.56
C ASN A 107 9.43 -26.31 40.56
N LEU A 108 8.71 -26.01 39.47
CA LEU A 108 8.24 -26.98 38.47
C LEU A 108 9.34 -27.36 37.45
N PHE A 109 10.58 -27.49 37.90
CA PHE A 109 11.75 -27.75 37.05
C PHE A 109 11.80 -29.18 36.49
N SER A 110 10.97 -30.09 37.01
CA SER A 110 10.85 -31.48 36.55
C SER A 110 10.15 -31.62 35.19
N TYR A 111 9.36 -30.63 34.79
CA TYR A 111 8.65 -30.68 33.51
C TYR A 111 9.59 -30.35 32.34
N SER A 112 9.35 -30.99 31.20
CA SER A 112 10.18 -30.78 30.02
C SER A 112 9.97 -29.38 29.45
N ARG A 113 11.00 -28.54 29.58
CA ARG A 113 11.07 -27.18 29.00
C ARG A 113 10.76 -27.18 27.49
N LEU A 114 11.17 -28.23 26.80
CA LEU A 114 10.90 -28.40 25.37
C LEU A 114 9.39 -28.50 25.07
N ILE A 115 8.61 -29.17 25.92
CA ILE A 115 7.15 -29.25 25.72
C ILE A 115 6.53 -27.87 25.95
N VAL A 116 6.91 -27.18 27.03
CA VAL A 116 6.36 -25.87 27.38
C VAL A 116 6.71 -24.82 26.32
N PHE A 117 8.00 -24.57 26.08
CA PHE A 117 8.44 -23.55 25.13
C PHE A 117 8.13 -23.94 23.68
N GLY A 118 8.23 -25.23 23.35
CA GLY A 118 7.87 -25.73 22.04
C GLY A 118 6.41 -25.44 21.71
N THR A 119 5.50 -25.71 22.65
CA THR A 119 4.08 -25.40 22.50
C THR A 119 3.85 -23.91 22.24
N ILE A 120 4.48 -23.02 23.02
CA ILE A 120 4.35 -21.57 22.86
C ILE A 120 4.89 -21.09 21.52
N ILE A 121 6.06 -21.57 21.10
CA ILE A 121 6.69 -21.15 19.84
C ILE A 121 5.85 -21.63 18.65
N LEU A 122 5.46 -22.90 18.65
CA LEU A 122 4.68 -23.47 17.55
C LEU A 122 3.29 -22.84 17.45
N SER A 123 2.60 -22.64 18.58
CA SER A 123 1.31 -21.94 18.58
C SER A 123 1.46 -20.51 18.07
N SER A 124 2.50 -19.79 18.50
CA SER A 124 2.78 -18.43 18.03
C SER A 124 3.00 -18.37 16.51
N ILE A 125 3.75 -19.31 15.94
CA ILE A 125 3.97 -19.36 14.49
C ILE A 125 2.64 -19.60 13.76
N LEU A 126 1.86 -20.59 14.20
CA LEU A 126 0.57 -20.91 13.59
C LEU A 126 -0.43 -19.74 13.71
N GLU A 127 -0.45 -19.05 14.84
CA GLU A 127 -1.27 -17.86 15.05
C GLU A 127 -0.89 -16.72 14.11
N LEU A 128 0.41 -16.47 13.91
CA LEU A 128 0.88 -15.45 12.98
C LEU A 128 0.52 -15.81 11.53
N LEU A 129 0.58 -17.09 11.15
CA LEU A 129 0.16 -17.56 9.83
C LEU A 129 -1.35 -17.38 9.61
N ILE A 130 -2.18 -17.78 10.57
CA ILE A 130 -3.64 -17.59 10.49
C ILE A 130 -3.99 -16.11 10.53
N GLY A 131 -3.30 -15.32 11.37
CA GLY A 131 -3.42 -13.88 11.42
C GLY A 131 -3.10 -13.21 10.08
N TYR A 132 -2.09 -13.72 9.36
CA TYR A 132 -1.75 -13.26 8.00
C TYR A 132 -2.88 -13.54 7.01
N ILE A 133 -3.43 -14.75 6.99
CA ILE A 133 -4.55 -15.12 6.11
C ILE A 133 -5.80 -14.29 6.44
N PHE A 134 -6.08 -14.09 7.73
CA PHE A 134 -7.21 -13.26 8.16
C PHE A 134 -7.01 -11.79 7.76
N ALA A 135 -5.79 -11.26 7.92
CA ALA A 135 -5.45 -9.90 7.52
C ALA A 135 -5.60 -9.73 6.01
N SER A 136 -5.10 -10.66 5.20
CA SER A 136 -5.20 -10.58 3.74
C SER A 136 -6.66 -10.57 3.30
N TYR A 137 -7.52 -11.42 3.88
CA TYR A 137 -8.95 -11.42 3.56
C TYR A 137 -9.67 -10.15 4.04
N LYS A 138 -9.42 -9.68 5.27
CA LYS A 138 -10.11 -8.51 5.86
C LYS A 138 -9.70 -7.20 5.19
N PHE A 139 -8.43 -7.08 4.79
CA PHE A 139 -7.86 -5.87 4.20
C PHE A 139 -7.73 -5.91 2.67
N ALA A 140 -8.08 -7.03 2.02
CA ALA A 140 -8.35 -7.08 0.59
C ALA A 140 -9.66 -6.34 0.30
N GLN A 141 -9.61 -5.01 0.28
CA GLN A 141 -10.68 -4.22 -0.31
C GLN A 141 -10.40 -4.03 -1.80
N PRO A 142 -11.38 -4.24 -2.70
CA PRO A 142 -11.33 -3.56 -3.99
C PRO A 142 -11.31 -2.05 -3.69
N LEU A 143 -10.49 -1.27 -4.43
CA LEU A 143 -10.46 0.18 -4.27
C LEU A 143 -11.91 0.72 -4.25
N SER A 144 -12.28 1.41 -3.18
CA SER A 144 -13.61 1.99 -3.06
C SER A 144 -13.81 3.04 -4.15
N GLU A 145 -14.95 3.01 -4.85
CA GLU A 145 -15.36 4.04 -5.83
C GLU A 145 -15.19 5.46 -5.29
N LYS A 146 -15.36 5.66 -3.97
CA LYS A 146 -15.18 6.95 -3.31
C LYS A 146 -13.73 7.44 -3.29
N GLN A 147 -12.76 6.51 -3.22
CA GLN A 147 -11.34 6.81 -3.36
C GLN A 147 -10.93 7.06 -4.82
N ILE A 148 -11.65 6.46 -5.77
CA ILE A 148 -11.52 6.74 -7.20
C ILE A 148 -12.04 8.15 -7.48
N GLN A 149 -13.24 8.49 -7.02
CA GLN A 149 -13.84 9.83 -7.17
C GLN A 149 -13.00 10.95 -6.55
N LEU A 150 -12.48 10.79 -5.32
CA LEU A 150 -11.59 11.79 -4.70
C LEU A 150 -10.28 12.01 -5.46
N LYS A 151 -9.90 11.07 -6.32
CA LYS A 151 -8.71 11.16 -7.17
C LYS A 151 -9.04 11.74 -8.55
N GLU A 152 -10.24 11.47 -9.07
CA GLU A 152 -10.78 12.04 -10.30
C GLU A 152 -11.16 13.52 -10.15
N ASP A 153 -11.69 13.93 -9.00
CA ASP A 153 -12.15 15.31 -8.73
C ASP A 153 -11.01 16.36 -8.70
N LYS A 154 -9.76 15.92 -8.89
CA LYS A 154 -8.58 16.81 -9.04
C LYS A 154 -8.19 17.09 -10.48
N SER A 155 -8.80 16.46 -11.48
CA SER A 155 -8.50 16.84 -12.87
C SER A 155 -9.12 18.21 -13.12
N LYS A 156 -8.29 19.26 -13.11
CA LYS A 156 -8.70 20.60 -13.55
C LYS A 156 -9.16 20.49 -15.00
N VAL A 157 -10.47 20.53 -15.23
CA VAL A 157 -11.02 20.61 -16.58
C VAL A 157 -11.00 22.08 -16.97
N PHE A 158 -9.99 22.46 -17.76
CA PHE A 158 -9.96 23.80 -18.33
C PHE A 158 -10.98 23.91 -19.47
N PRO A 159 -11.64 25.07 -19.63
CA PRO A 159 -12.46 25.31 -20.81
C PRO A 159 -11.61 25.21 -22.09
N PRO A 160 -12.25 25.02 -23.26
CA PRO A 160 -11.57 25.11 -24.54
C PRO A 160 -10.78 26.41 -24.65
N PHE A 161 -9.59 26.35 -25.24
CA PHE A 161 -8.72 27.51 -25.37
C PHE A 161 -9.38 28.63 -26.18
N THR A 162 -9.50 29.81 -25.60
CA THR A 162 -9.96 31.02 -26.29
C THR A 162 -8.79 31.77 -26.90
N TYR A 163 -8.85 32.02 -28.21
CA TYR A 163 -7.82 32.78 -28.91
C TYR A 163 -7.95 34.27 -28.58
N GLU A 164 -6.96 34.82 -27.87
CA GLU A 164 -6.84 36.26 -27.68
C GLU A 164 -6.09 36.90 -28.88
N LYS A 165 -6.35 38.19 -29.13
CA LYS A 165 -5.66 38.96 -30.17
C LYS A 165 -4.31 39.41 -29.62
N TYR A 166 -3.21 39.06 -30.28
CA TYR A 166 -1.86 39.29 -29.77
C TYR A 166 -1.19 40.56 -30.31
N ASP A 167 -0.24 41.06 -29.52
CA ASP A 167 0.77 42.02 -29.96
C ASP A 167 1.78 41.33 -30.90
N ASN A 168 1.95 41.91 -32.09
CA ASN A 168 2.77 41.37 -33.16
C ASN A 168 4.27 41.39 -32.84
N GLU A 169 4.74 42.36 -32.05
CA GLU A 169 6.18 42.55 -31.78
C GLU A 169 6.72 41.53 -30.77
N LYS A 170 6.05 41.41 -29.62
CA LYS A 170 6.37 40.40 -28.59
C LYS A 170 6.30 38.96 -29.12
N THR A 171 5.38 38.70 -30.04
CA THR A 171 5.24 37.40 -30.73
C THR A 171 6.44 37.11 -31.63
N ARG A 172 7.02 38.13 -32.27
CA ARG A 172 8.18 37.99 -33.16
C ARG A 172 9.45 37.62 -32.38
N GLU A 173 9.72 38.31 -31.27
CA GLU A 173 10.89 38.01 -30.43
C GLU A 173 10.83 36.59 -29.87
N LYS A 174 9.68 36.21 -29.31
CA LYS A 174 9.46 34.86 -28.78
C LYS A 174 9.66 33.79 -29.86
N ARG A 175 9.15 34.02 -31.07
CA ARG A 175 9.31 33.11 -32.21
C ARG A 175 10.78 32.90 -32.58
N LEU A 176 11.59 33.96 -32.57
CA LEU A 176 13.03 33.88 -32.84
C LEU A 176 13.74 33.09 -31.73
N ALA A 177 13.47 33.41 -30.46
CA ALA A 177 14.08 32.71 -29.32
C ALA A 177 13.78 31.20 -29.32
N GLN A 178 12.51 30.81 -29.56
CA GLN A 178 12.15 29.38 -29.60
C GLN A 178 12.71 28.67 -30.82
N ARG A 179 12.78 29.35 -31.97
CA ARG A 179 13.44 28.82 -33.16
C ARG A 179 14.91 28.49 -32.85
N ASP A 180 15.64 29.44 -32.30
CA ASP A 180 17.06 29.31 -32.04
C ASP A 180 17.30 28.20 -30.99
N PHE A 181 16.49 28.15 -29.94
CA PHE A 181 16.51 27.06 -28.95
C PHE A 181 16.34 25.66 -29.55
N VAL A 182 15.36 25.47 -30.47
CA VAL A 182 15.13 24.17 -31.13
C VAL A 182 16.29 23.81 -32.06
N ILE A 183 16.83 24.79 -32.78
CA ILE A 183 17.93 24.57 -33.72
C ILE A 183 19.19 24.16 -32.97
N GLU A 184 19.53 24.85 -31.88
CA GLU A 184 20.69 24.57 -31.04
C GLU A 184 20.54 23.22 -30.31
N THR A 185 19.34 22.91 -29.82
CA THR A 185 19.10 21.66 -29.07
C THR A 185 19.06 20.43 -29.98
N LYS A 186 18.55 20.56 -31.21
CA LYS A 186 18.34 19.44 -32.14
C LYS A 186 18.88 19.73 -33.53
N SER A 187 18.13 20.45 -34.35
CA SER A 187 18.52 20.84 -35.71
C SER A 187 17.46 21.71 -36.39
N LYS A 188 17.89 22.41 -37.45
CA LYS A 188 17.00 23.14 -38.38
C LYS A 188 15.94 22.25 -39.04
N ARG A 189 16.24 20.96 -39.27
CA ARG A 189 15.27 20.01 -39.83
C ARG A 189 14.13 19.72 -38.86
N VAL A 190 14.45 19.57 -37.57
CA VAL A 190 13.45 19.34 -36.51
C VAL A 190 12.57 20.58 -36.34
N TYR A 191 13.15 21.78 -36.33
CA TYR A 191 12.35 23.02 -36.29
C TYR A 191 11.35 23.10 -37.45
N LYS A 192 11.80 22.85 -38.70
CA LYS A 192 10.92 22.81 -39.87
C LYS A 192 9.85 21.71 -39.81
N PHE A 193 10.12 20.62 -39.11
CA PHE A 193 9.14 19.55 -38.89
C PHE A 193 8.08 19.99 -37.88
N LEU A 194 8.49 20.50 -36.72
CA LEU A 194 7.58 20.98 -35.68
C LEU A 194 6.66 22.08 -36.19
N ASN A 195 7.21 23.04 -36.95
CA ASN A 195 6.45 24.18 -37.49
C ASN A 195 5.39 23.79 -38.53
N ARG A 196 5.36 22.53 -39.00
CA ARG A 196 4.28 22.01 -39.84
C ARG A 196 3.05 21.56 -39.05
N PHE A 197 3.21 21.24 -37.77
CA PHE A 197 2.14 20.73 -36.91
C PHE A 197 1.72 21.74 -35.84
N ALA A 198 2.65 22.55 -35.35
CA ALA A 198 2.39 23.58 -34.36
C ALA A 198 3.21 24.83 -34.71
N ASP A 199 2.59 26.01 -34.80
CA ASP A 199 3.37 27.25 -34.77
C ASP A 199 4.05 27.34 -33.41
N VAL A 200 5.34 27.02 -33.40
CA VAL A 200 6.17 27.03 -32.20
C VAL A 200 6.36 28.48 -31.73
N GLY A 201 6.27 29.47 -32.62
CA GLY A 201 6.37 30.88 -32.24
C GLY A 201 5.14 31.46 -31.55
N ASP A 202 4.08 30.67 -31.38
CA ASP A 202 2.82 31.11 -30.76
C ASP A 202 3.04 31.53 -29.28
N PRO A 203 2.43 32.64 -28.81
CA PRO A 203 2.46 33.04 -27.41
C PRO A 203 1.99 31.96 -26.42
N HIS A 204 1.15 31.03 -26.85
CA HIS A 204 0.66 29.89 -26.09
C HIS A 204 1.36 28.57 -26.43
N ALA A 205 2.44 28.63 -27.21
CA ALA A 205 3.39 27.53 -27.36
C ALA A 205 4.57 27.66 -26.40
N THR A 206 5.00 26.52 -25.87
CA THR A 206 6.23 26.41 -25.07
C THR A 206 7.06 25.20 -25.52
N VAL A 207 8.38 25.36 -25.47
CA VAL A 207 9.34 24.33 -25.85
C VAL A 207 10.27 24.06 -24.67
N PHE A 208 10.42 22.79 -24.33
CA PHE A 208 11.31 22.30 -23.29
C PHE A 208 12.32 21.32 -23.84
N ASN A 209 13.43 21.16 -23.11
CA ASN A 209 14.32 20.02 -23.22
C ASN A 209 14.62 19.51 -21.79
N THR A 210 13.68 18.76 -21.20
CA THR A 210 13.77 18.37 -19.80
C THR A 210 13.20 16.98 -19.51
N THR A 211 13.75 16.35 -18.48
CA THR A 211 13.21 15.14 -17.82
C THR A 211 12.52 15.45 -16.51
N LYS A 212 12.63 16.68 -16.01
CA LYS A 212 12.13 17.07 -14.68
C LYS A 212 10.68 17.53 -14.76
N ILE A 213 9.82 16.87 -14.00
CA ILE A 213 8.38 17.22 -13.87
C ILE A 213 8.22 18.67 -13.35
N ALA A 214 9.09 19.12 -12.45
CA ALA A 214 9.05 20.47 -11.88
C ALA A 214 9.04 21.59 -12.94
N ASN A 215 9.68 21.40 -14.10
CA ASN A 215 9.66 22.40 -15.18
C ASN A 215 8.28 22.54 -15.85
N VAL A 216 7.47 21.47 -15.82
CA VAL A 216 6.09 21.49 -16.30
C VAL A 216 5.17 22.05 -15.23
N GLU A 217 5.44 21.79 -13.95
CA GLU A 217 4.64 22.31 -12.84
C GLU A 217 4.69 23.83 -12.70
N THR A 218 5.76 24.47 -13.20
CA THR A 218 5.88 25.94 -13.23
C THR A 218 5.04 26.60 -14.30
N LEU A 219 4.40 25.84 -15.20
CA LEU A 219 3.54 26.40 -16.24
C LEU A 219 2.27 26.99 -15.62
N ALA A 220 1.82 28.11 -16.21
CA ALA A 220 0.54 28.70 -15.90
C ALA A 220 -0.60 27.78 -16.38
N ASP A 221 -1.57 27.57 -15.49
CA ASP A 221 -2.72 26.69 -15.68
C ASP A 221 -3.57 27.13 -16.89
N GLY A 222 -3.78 26.24 -17.86
CA GLY A 222 -4.63 26.47 -19.03
C GLY A 222 -4.07 27.48 -20.04
N TYR A 223 -2.90 28.07 -19.78
CA TYR A 223 -2.33 29.12 -20.64
C TYR A 223 -1.70 28.53 -21.91
N PHE A 224 -0.92 27.46 -21.81
CA PHE A 224 -0.21 26.90 -22.95
C PHE A 224 -1.04 25.82 -23.65
N ASN A 225 -1.52 26.09 -24.87
CA ASN A 225 -2.25 25.12 -25.68
C ASN A 225 -1.33 24.21 -26.51
N LYS A 226 -0.04 24.53 -26.62
CA LYS A 226 0.95 23.74 -27.34
C LYS A 226 2.18 23.54 -26.45
N ILE A 227 2.52 22.30 -26.14
CA ILE A 227 3.71 21.97 -25.34
C ILE A 227 4.60 21.03 -26.15
N VAL A 228 5.85 21.41 -26.39
CA VAL A 228 6.85 20.59 -27.07
C VAL A 228 7.96 20.21 -26.09
N ASN A 229 8.25 18.92 -25.93
CA ASN A 229 9.44 18.47 -25.20
C ASN A 229 10.42 17.76 -26.14
N LEU A 230 11.61 18.35 -26.31
CA LEU A 230 12.69 17.85 -27.15
C LEU A 230 13.51 16.74 -26.46
N HIS A 231 13.33 16.53 -25.15
CA HIS A 231 13.93 15.40 -24.47
C HIS A 231 13.22 14.10 -24.84
N ARG A 232 13.94 12.99 -24.89
CA ARG A 232 13.31 11.68 -25.10
C ARG A 232 12.43 11.32 -23.91
N ALA A 233 11.20 10.89 -24.18
CA ALA A 233 10.25 10.40 -23.19
C ALA A 233 10.75 9.16 -22.46
N ASN A 234 11.55 8.33 -23.13
CA ASN A 234 12.14 7.11 -22.56
C ASN A 234 13.06 7.38 -21.35
N ASP A 235 13.67 8.57 -21.29
CA ASP A 235 14.61 8.96 -20.24
C ASP A 235 13.90 9.61 -19.03
N ILE A 236 12.58 9.78 -19.10
CA ILE A 236 11.78 10.43 -18.05
C ILE A 236 11.42 9.39 -16.98
N ARG A 237 11.94 9.61 -15.76
CA ARG A 237 11.53 8.81 -14.59
C ARG A 237 10.06 9.09 -14.26
N ARG A 238 9.25 8.03 -14.11
CA ARG A 238 7.79 8.11 -13.90
C ARG A 238 7.08 8.84 -15.05
N VAL A 239 7.34 8.43 -16.30
CA VAL A 239 6.77 9.03 -17.52
C VAL A 239 5.25 9.27 -17.46
N ASN A 240 4.48 8.36 -16.86
CA ASN A 240 3.03 8.55 -16.69
C ASN A 240 2.71 9.81 -15.88
N LYS A 241 3.44 10.07 -14.80
CA LYS A 241 3.24 11.26 -13.96
C LYS A 241 3.63 12.53 -14.70
N PHE A 242 4.67 12.46 -15.53
CA PHE A 242 5.05 13.56 -16.39
C PHE A 242 3.93 13.93 -17.38
N PHE A 243 3.30 12.94 -18.02
CA PHE A 243 2.16 13.18 -18.92
C PHE A 243 0.89 13.61 -18.21
N GLU A 244 0.61 13.07 -17.02
CA GLU A 244 -0.48 13.56 -16.15
C GLU A 244 -0.29 15.04 -15.84
N THR A 245 0.91 15.47 -15.43
CA THR A 245 1.20 16.89 -15.16
C THR A 245 1.06 17.77 -16.40
N ILE A 246 1.45 17.29 -17.58
CA ILE A 246 1.20 18.02 -18.84
C ILE A 246 -0.30 18.21 -19.06
N ASN A 247 -1.08 17.14 -18.91
CA ASN A 247 -2.52 17.17 -19.08
C ASN A 247 -3.22 18.09 -18.06
N GLU A 248 -2.73 18.13 -16.82
CA GLU A 248 -3.22 19.03 -15.76
C GLU A 248 -2.88 20.51 -15.97
N ARG A 249 -2.04 20.86 -16.95
CA ARG A 249 -1.66 22.26 -17.25
C ARG A 249 -2.15 22.74 -18.60
N MET A 250 -2.53 21.84 -19.49
CA MET A 250 -3.02 22.19 -20.83
C MET A 250 -4.54 22.35 -20.87
N PRO A 251 -5.06 23.29 -21.68
CA PRO A 251 -6.48 23.41 -21.95
C PRO A 251 -7.01 22.23 -22.77
N TYR A 252 -8.33 22.01 -22.74
CA TYR A 252 -8.98 20.99 -23.57
C TYR A 252 -8.70 21.24 -25.05
N GLY A 253 -8.31 20.19 -25.78
CA GLY A 253 -7.89 20.28 -27.18
C GLY A 253 -6.44 20.74 -27.39
N GLY A 254 -5.64 20.89 -26.33
CA GLY A 254 -4.23 21.21 -26.42
C GLY A 254 -3.38 20.13 -27.12
N LEU A 255 -2.27 20.55 -27.71
CA LEU A 255 -1.34 19.70 -28.47
C LEU A 255 -0.02 19.50 -27.71
N TYR A 256 0.29 18.25 -27.36
CA TYR A 256 1.59 17.87 -26.85
C TYR A 256 2.44 17.16 -27.91
N ILE A 257 3.69 17.58 -28.08
CA ILE A 257 4.66 16.95 -28.99
C ILE A 257 5.88 16.50 -28.17
N GLY A 258 6.20 15.20 -28.20
CA GLY A 258 7.37 14.63 -27.52
C GLY A 258 8.28 13.84 -28.46
N CYS A 259 9.51 13.59 -28.03
CA CYS A 259 10.43 12.67 -28.71
C CYS A 259 10.40 11.29 -28.06
N VAL A 260 10.38 10.22 -28.86
CA VAL A 260 10.43 8.84 -28.37
C VAL A 260 11.38 8.00 -29.21
N GLU A 261 12.12 7.11 -28.56
CA GLU A 261 12.90 6.05 -29.19
C GLU A 261 12.10 4.75 -29.09
N THR A 262 11.69 4.20 -30.24
CA THR A 262 10.96 2.93 -30.29
C THR A 262 11.91 1.75 -30.14
N LYS A 263 11.36 0.59 -29.80
CA LYS A 263 12.12 -0.67 -29.67
C LYS A 263 12.90 -1.00 -30.95
N ASP A 264 12.31 -0.76 -32.12
CA ASP A 264 12.94 -1.08 -33.41
C ASP A 264 14.11 -0.15 -33.72
N ILE A 265 14.01 1.14 -33.36
CA ILE A 265 15.13 2.09 -33.46
C ILE A 265 16.26 1.66 -32.53
N ARG A 266 15.92 1.29 -31.28
CA ARG A 266 16.91 0.87 -30.28
C ARG A 266 17.68 -0.40 -30.66
N LYS A 267 17.02 -1.34 -31.35
CA LYS A 267 17.66 -2.58 -31.83
C LYS A 267 18.66 -2.37 -32.97
N LYS A 268 18.55 -1.26 -33.71
CA LYS A 268 19.42 -0.93 -34.86
C LYS A 268 20.71 -0.20 -34.44
N ARG A 269 20.86 0.12 -33.15
CA ARG A 269 22.03 0.81 -32.59
C ARG A 269 23.09 -0.19 -32.13
#